data_AF-A0A9E3F6R9-F1
#
_entry.id   AF-A0A9E3F6R9-F1
#
_cell.length_a   1.000
_cell.length_b   1.000
_cell.length_c   1.000
_cell.angle_alpha   90.00
_cell.angle_beta   90.00
_cell.angle_gamma   90.00
#
_symmetry.space_group_name_H-M   'P 1'
#
loop_
_entity.id
_entity.type
_entity.pdbx_description
1 polymer ?
#
loop_
_entity_poly.entity_id
_entity_poly.type
_entity_poly.pdbx_seq_one_letter_code
_entity_poly.pdbx_strand_id
1 'polypeptide(L)'
;MHRAFLNRLRGYNIKEIVAEATGEWALRRIRAAGFHLRCDYAAHYRDKLPCPETRPFLVGVTREDAIEGEGSLVSHVFVHTPPRLGLRAQEKEMLRRALNGDTDEVIADALSAALPTVKSWWQRVYQRVEAVAPAALPGREDEGTAGARGKEKRRLLLNYLRDHPEELRLP
;
A
#
# COMPACT_ATOMS: atom_id res chain seq x y z
N MET A 1 -12.81 -1.82 -11.24
CA MET A 1 -13.06 -1.53 -9.81
C MET A 1 -12.15 -2.34 -8.87
N HIS A 2 -12.05 -3.67 -9.01
CA HIS A 2 -11.22 -4.54 -8.16
C HIS A 2 -9.73 -4.14 -8.01
N ARG A 3 -9.07 -3.80 -9.12
CA ARG A 3 -7.64 -3.45 -9.13
C ARG A 3 -7.29 -2.16 -8.37
N ALA A 4 -8.21 -1.19 -8.33
CA ALA A 4 -8.03 0.06 -7.59
C ALA A 4 -8.10 -0.16 -6.07
N PHE A 5 -9.05 -1.00 -5.64
CA PHE A 5 -9.19 -1.41 -4.24
C PHE A 5 -7.95 -2.15 -3.74
N LEU A 6 -7.49 -3.17 -4.49
CA LEU A 6 -6.26 -3.89 -4.15
C LEU A 6 -5.06 -2.94 -4.09
N ASN A 7 -4.85 -2.09 -5.10
CA ASN A 7 -3.75 -1.13 -5.12
C ASN A 7 -3.75 -0.17 -3.92
N ARG A 8 -4.93 0.25 -3.43
CA ARG A 8 -5.04 1.11 -2.25
C ARG A 8 -4.47 0.42 -1.00
N LEU A 9 -4.74 -0.88 -0.87
CA LEU A 9 -4.42 -1.70 0.30
C LEU A 9 -3.03 -2.37 0.23
N ARG A 10 -2.42 -2.49 -0.95
CA ARG A 10 -1.10 -3.10 -1.13
C ARG A 10 -0.03 -2.51 -0.20
N GLY A 11 0.75 -3.38 0.43
CA GLY A 11 1.88 -3.02 1.30
C GLY A 11 1.51 -2.72 2.75
N TYR A 12 0.23 -2.65 3.12
CA TYR A 12 -0.16 -2.57 4.54
C TYR A 12 -0.14 -3.95 5.20
N ASN A 13 0.11 -3.98 6.51
CA ASN A 13 -0.09 -5.16 7.33
C ASN A 13 -1.54 -5.19 7.85
N ILE A 14 -2.48 -5.58 7.00
CA ILE A 14 -3.91 -5.55 7.32
C ILE A 14 -4.24 -6.68 8.30
N LYS A 15 -4.98 -6.36 9.35
CA LYS A 15 -5.45 -7.33 10.36
C LYS A 15 -6.92 -7.70 10.15
N GLU A 16 -7.73 -6.73 9.78
CA GLU A 16 -9.16 -6.90 9.56
C GLU A 16 -9.65 -5.87 8.54
N ILE A 17 -10.66 -6.24 7.76
CA ILE A 17 -11.47 -5.33 6.96
C ILE A 17 -12.91 -5.46 7.43
N VAL A 18 -13.54 -4.33 7.74
CA VAL A 18 -14.96 -4.24 8.09
C VAL A 18 -15.65 -3.32 7.08
N ALA A 19 -16.82 -3.74 6.61
CA ALA A 19 -17.61 -2.98 5.65
C ALA A 19 -19.11 -3.14 5.92
N GLU A 20 -19.88 -2.14 5.52
CA GLU A 20 -21.34 -2.23 5.49
C GLU A 20 -21.80 -2.62 4.08
N ALA A 21 -22.68 -3.62 4.00
CA ALA A 21 -23.38 -4.00 2.79
C ALA A 21 -24.86 -3.67 2.93
N THR A 22 -25.40 -2.90 1.99
CA THR A 22 -26.82 -2.52 1.98
C THR A 22 -27.58 -3.39 1.00
N GLY A 23 -28.53 -4.15 1.52
CA GLY A 23 -29.41 -5.04 0.79
C GLY A 23 -28.83 -6.44 0.57
N GLU A 24 -29.73 -7.41 0.39
CA GLU A 24 -29.36 -8.83 0.27
C GLU A 24 -28.46 -9.13 -0.94
N TRP A 25 -28.63 -8.40 -2.05
CA TRP A 25 -27.78 -8.55 -3.22
C TRP A 25 -26.33 -8.16 -2.91
N ALA A 26 -26.13 -7.02 -2.22
CA ALA A 26 -24.80 -6.58 -1.82
C ALA A 26 -24.16 -7.57 -0.84
N LEU A 27 -24.96 -8.09 0.11
CA LEU A 27 -24.52 -9.14 1.04
C LEU A 27 -24.06 -10.41 0.31
N ARG A 28 -24.85 -10.92 -0.65
CA ARG A 28 -24.45 -12.10 -1.43
C ARG A 28 -23.14 -11.88 -2.17
N ARG A 29 -23.00 -10.71 -2.81
CA ARG A 29 -21.78 -10.35 -3.56
C ARG A 29 -20.56 -10.24 -2.66
N ILE A 30 -20.67 -9.60 -1.49
CA ILE A 30 -19.53 -9.41 -0.59
C ILE A 30 -19.13 -10.73 0.09
N ARG A 31 -20.09 -11.61 0.38
CA ARG A 31 -19.82 -12.98 0.85
C ARG A 31 -19.08 -13.82 -0.18
N ALA A 32 -19.50 -13.74 -1.45
CA ALA A 32 -18.78 -14.42 -2.54
C ALA A 32 -17.35 -13.90 -2.74
N ALA A 33 -17.04 -12.67 -2.30
CA ALA A 33 -15.68 -12.13 -2.29
C ALA A 33 -14.81 -12.64 -1.11
N GLY A 34 -15.40 -13.38 -0.16
CA GLY A 34 -14.72 -13.95 1.01
C GLY A 34 -15.02 -13.23 2.34
N PHE A 35 -15.99 -12.32 2.40
CA PHE A 35 -16.38 -11.66 3.66
C PHE A 35 -17.38 -12.50 4.45
N HIS A 36 -17.30 -12.42 5.77
CA HIS A 36 -18.21 -13.08 6.70
C HIS A 36 -19.21 -12.08 7.27
N LEU A 37 -20.45 -12.53 7.49
CA LEU A 37 -21.47 -11.73 8.18
C LEU A 37 -21.07 -11.59 9.66
N ARG A 38 -20.98 -10.35 10.15
CA ARG A 38 -20.70 -10.03 11.55
C ARG A 38 -21.96 -9.62 12.31
N CYS A 39 -22.84 -8.84 11.67
CA CYS A 39 -24.11 -8.41 12.26
C CYS A 39 -25.15 -8.17 11.16
N ASP A 40 -26.38 -8.64 11.34
CA ASP A 40 -27.51 -8.42 10.44
C ASP A 40 -28.52 -7.38 10.97
N TYR A 41 -28.16 -6.74 12.09
CA TYR A 41 -28.92 -5.77 12.85
C TYR A 41 -30.34 -6.21 13.26
N ALA A 42 -30.66 -7.52 13.24
CA ALA A 42 -32.00 -7.99 13.58
C ALA A 42 -32.42 -7.58 15.00
N ALA A 43 -31.52 -7.70 15.97
CA ALA A 43 -31.76 -7.28 17.34
C ALA A 43 -32.00 -5.77 17.49
N HIS A 44 -31.37 -4.94 16.64
CA HIS A 44 -31.54 -3.49 16.66
C HIS A 44 -32.92 -3.07 16.15
N TYR A 45 -33.33 -3.65 15.02
CA TYR A 45 -34.60 -3.33 14.36
C TYR A 45 -35.82 -4.02 14.97
N ARG A 46 -35.61 -5.10 15.74
CA ARG A 46 -36.66 -5.91 16.38
C ARG A 46 -37.74 -6.28 15.34
N ASP A 47 -38.94 -5.75 15.48
CA ASP A 47 -40.09 -6.10 14.65
C ASP A 47 -40.17 -5.27 13.36
N LYS A 48 -39.37 -4.21 13.22
CA LYS A 48 -39.40 -3.30 12.08
C LYS A 48 -38.10 -3.33 11.29
N LEU A 49 -37.86 -4.46 10.65
CA LEU A 49 -36.75 -4.61 9.72
C LEU A 49 -36.92 -3.65 8.52
N PRO A 50 -35.82 -3.04 8.03
CA PRO A 50 -35.83 -2.34 6.75
C PRO A 50 -36.20 -3.30 5.62
N CYS A 51 -36.65 -2.76 4.49
CA CYS A 51 -36.95 -3.61 3.33
C CYS A 51 -35.68 -4.34 2.86
N PRO A 52 -35.78 -5.55 2.28
CA PRO A 52 -34.63 -6.37 1.91
C PRO A 52 -33.60 -5.67 1.01
N GLU A 53 -34.01 -4.68 0.23
CA GLU A 53 -33.16 -3.90 -0.66
C GLU A 53 -32.31 -2.85 0.09
N THR A 54 -32.78 -2.39 1.25
CA THR A 54 -32.12 -1.32 2.05
C THR A 54 -31.60 -1.82 3.39
N ARG A 55 -31.80 -3.09 3.72
CA ARG A 55 -31.37 -3.69 4.98
C ARG A 55 -29.84 -3.63 5.11
N PRO A 56 -29.29 -3.02 6.16
CA PRO A 56 -27.85 -2.97 6.37
C PRO A 56 -27.36 -4.30 6.94
N PHE A 57 -26.14 -4.68 6.55
CA PHE A 57 -25.41 -5.81 7.09
C PHE A 57 -23.97 -5.38 7.37
N LEU A 58 -23.48 -5.65 8.57
CA LEU A 58 -22.07 -5.52 8.88
C LEU A 58 -21.36 -6.80 8.48
N VAL A 59 -20.36 -6.69 7.62
CA VAL A 59 -19.51 -7.80 7.21
C VAL A 59 -18.06 -7.51 7.52
N GLY A 60 -17.28 -8.57 7.67
CA GLY A 60 -15.85 -8.43 7.90
C GLY A 60 -15.07 -9.68 7.57
N VAL A 61 -13.75 -9.53 7.52
CA VAL A 61 -12.80 -10.62 7.31
C VAL A 61 -11.52 -10.28 8.04
N THR A 62 -11.02 -11.23 8.81
CA THR A 62 -9.72 -11.16 9.50
C THR A 62 -8.63 -11.81 8.64
N ARG A 63 -7.37 -11.65 9.07
CA ARG A 63 -6.25 -12.38 8.46
C ARG A 63 -6.45 -13.89 8.58
N GLU A 64 -6.96 -14.34 9.72
CA GLU A 64 -7.22 -15.75 10.02
C GLU A 64 -8.31 -16.30 9.09
N ASP A 65 -9.43 -15.59 8.96
CA ASP A 65 -10.52 -15.93 8.02
C ASP A 65 -9.99 -16.01 6.57
N ALA A 66 -9.09 -15.11 6.18
CA ALA A 66 -8.50 -15.06 4.84
C ALA A 66 -7.54 -16.22 4.54
N ILE A 67 -6.86 -16.77 5.56
CA ILE A 67 -6.01 -17.96 5.44
C ILE A 67 -6.88 -19.20 5.25
N GLU A 68 -7.97 -19.31 6.00
CA GLU A 68 -8.92 -20.43 5.85
C GLU A 68 -9.68 -20.38 4.52
N GLY A 69 -9.98 -19.19 4.01
CA GLY A 69 -10.62 -18.93 2.72
C GLY A 69 -9.66 -18.76 1.53
N GLU A 70 -8.59 -19.57 1.47
CA GLU A 70 -7.55 -19.49 0.43
C GLU A 70 -8.16 -19.50 -0.99
N GLY A 71 -7.69 -18.59 -1.86
CA GLY A 71 -8.20 -18.43 -3.23
C GLY A 71 -9.36 -17.45 -3.39
N SER A 72 -9.92 -16.93 -2.29
CA SER A 72 -10.89 -15.82 -2.34
C SER A 72 -10.23 -14.51 -2.77
N LEU A 73 -10.99 -13.60 -3.39
CA LEU A 73 -10.47 -12.30 -3.82
C LEU A 73 -9.85 -11.52 -2.65
N VAL A 74 -10.47 -11.60 -1.47
CA VAL A 74 -10.05 -10.84 -0.30
C VAL A 74 -8.79 -11.43 0.36
N SER A 75 -8.50 -12.72 0.20
CA SER A 75 -7.29 -13.34 0.75
C SER A 75 -6.00 -12.68 0.25
N HIS A 76 -5.95 -12.25 -1.02
CA HIS A 76 -4.84 -11.52 -1.61
C HIS A 76 -4.52 -10.19 -0.91
N VAL A 77 -5.48 -9.59 -0.20
CA VAL A 77 -5.28 -8.34 0.55
C VAL A 77 -4.46 -8.57 1.82
N PHE A 78 -4.50 -9.78 2.37
CA PHE A 78 -3.82 -10.13 3.61
C PHE A 78 -2.39 -10.63 3.40
N VAL A 79 -1.98 -10.87 2.15
CA VAL A 79 -0.58 -11.19 1.81
C VAL A 79 0.29 -9.98 2.14
N HIS A 80 1.14 -10.13 3.16
CA HIS A 80 2.01 -9.06 3.65
C HIS A 80 3.48 -9.44 3.46
N THR A 81 4.20 -8.61 2.71
CA THR A 81 5.67 -8.65 2.64
C THR A 81 6.21 -7.60 3.61
N PRO A 82 7.08 -7.97 4.56
CA PRO A 82 7.66 -7.00 5.49
C PRO A 82 8.62 -6.05 4.77
N PRO A 83 8.71 -4.76 5.19
CA PRO A 83 9.65 -3.81 4.60
C PRO A 83 11.09 -4.24 4.90
N ARG A 84 11.93 -4.29 3.87
CA ARG A 84 13.32 -4.78 3.94
C ARG A 84 14.32 -3.65 3.96
N LEU A 85 13.99 -2.48 3.41
CA LEU A 85 14.93 -1.36 3.32
C LEU A 85 15.15 -0.65 4.66
N GLY A 86 14.22 -0.75 5.61
CA GLY A 86 14.36 -0.09 6.92
C GLY A 86 14.44 1.45 6.81
N LEU A 87 13.63 2.02 5.91
CA LEU A 87 13.59 3.46 5.65
C LEU A 87 13.04 4.24 6.86
N ARG A 88 13.63 5.40 7.14
CA ARG A 88 13.15 6.33 8.18
C ARG A 88 11.90 7.06 7.69
N ALA A 89 11.11 7.60 8.62
CA ALA A 89 9.87 8.33 8.29
C ALA A 89 10.08 9.47 7.27
N GLN A 90 11.14 10.27 7.45
CA GLN A 90 11.50 11.36 6.53
C GLN A 90 11.91 10.87 5.14
N GLU A 91 12.65 9.74 5.07
CA GLU A 91 13.06 9.13 3.81
C GLU A 91 11.85 8.54 3.07
N LYS A 92 10.93 7.90 3.79
CA LYS A 92 9.65 7.42 3.23
C LYS A 92 8.84 8.57 2.66
N GLU A 93 8.73 9.68 3.38
CA GLU A 93 7.95 10.84 2.92
C GLU A 93 8.59 11.53 1.71
N MET A 94 9.91 11.71 1.72
CA MET A 94 10.68 12.16 0.55
C MET A 94 10.39 11.28 -0.68
N LEU A 95 10.42 9.96 -0.52
CA LEU A 95 10.19 9.02 -1.63
C LEU A 95 8.73 9.04 -2.12
N ARG A 96 7.74 9.20 -1.24
CA ARG A 96 6.32 9.36 -1.64
C ARG A 96 6.13 10.60 -2.50
N ARG A 97 6.73 11.72 -2.12
CA ARG A 97 6.72 12.96 -2.91
C ARG A 97 7.44 12.80 -4.24
N ALA A 98 8.62 12.17 -4.23
CA ALA A 98 9.34 11.86 -5.45
C ALA A 98 8.56 10.95 -6.41
N LEU A 99 7.76 10.00 -5.90
CA LEU A 99 6.84 9.17 -6.70
C LEU A 99 5.72 9.98 -7.35
N ASN A 100 5.29 11.07 -6.73
CA ASN A 100 4.31 12.02 -7.27
C ASN A 100 4.92 12.99 -8.30
N GLY A 101 6.24 12.98 -8.47
CA GLY A 101 6.95 13.81 -9.46
C GLY A 101 7.60 15.07 -8.88
N ASP A 102 7.56 15.29 -7.57
CA ASP A 102 8.16 16.48 -6.95
C ASP A 102 9.68 16.53 -7.16
N THR A 103 10.23 17.72 -7.43
CA THR A 103 11.68 17.94 -7.52
C THR A 103 12.32 18.00 -6.12
N ASP A 104 13.65 17.89 -6.05
CA ASP A 104 14.33 17.92 -4.74
C ASP A 104 14.12 19.26 -4.01
N GLU A 105 13.96 20.37 -4.75
CA GLU A 105 13.65 21.69 -4.21
C GLU A 105 12.24 21.74 -3.61
N VAL A 106 11.25 21.22 -4.34
CA VAL A 106 9.85 21.13 -3.85
C VAL A 106 9.77 20.21 -2.63
N ILE A 107 10.51 19.10 -2.64
CA ILE A 107 10.57 18.18 -1.50
C ILE A 107 11.24 18.85 -0.30
N ALA A 108 12.33 19.59 -0.50
CA ALA A 108 13.05 20.29 0.55
C ALA A 108 12.13 21.31 1.25
N ASP A 109 11.44 22.14 0.47
CA ASP A 109 10.48 23.12 0.97
C ASP A 109 9.34 22.44 1.75
N ALA A 110 8.71 21.44 1.15
CA ALA A 110 7.55 20.79 1.73
C ALA A 110 7.86 19.92 2.97
N LEU A 111 9.12 19.52 3.17
CA LEU A 111 9.59 18.83 4.36
C LEU A 111 10.34 19.74 5.34
N SER A 112 10.36 21.05 5.07
CA SER A 112 11.10 22.05 5.86
C SER A 112 12.55 21.63 6.11
N ALA A 113 13.18 21.09 5.08
CA ALA A 113 14.55 20.59 5.10
C ALA A 113 15.42 21.39 4.13
N ALA A 114 16.72 21.52 4.42
CA ALA A 114 17.65 22.09 3.46
C ALA A 114 17.86 21.14 2.27
N LEU A 115 18.05 21.68 1.06
CA LEU A 115 18.33 20.87 -0.14
C LEU A 115 19.50 19.88 0.02
N PRO A 116 20.62 20.22 0.69
CA PRO A 116 21.68 19.25 1.00
C PRO A 116 21.21 18.08 1.86
N THR A 117 20.25 18.30 2.76
CA THR A 117 19.65 17.24 3.59
C THR A 117 18.87 16.24 2.74
N VAL A 118 18.07 16.72 1.78
CA VAL A 118 17.35 15.87 0.82
C VAL A 118 18.34 15.03 -0.01
N LYS A 119 19.44 15.64 -0.48
CA LYS A 119 20.51 14.89 -1.17
C LYS A 119 21.15 13.81 -0.29
N SER A 120 21.37 14.10 1.00
CA SER A 120 21.88 13.11 1.96
C SER A 120 20.90 11.94 2.14
N TRP A 121 19.59 12.21 2.21
CA TRP A 121 18.57 11.16 2.28
C TRP A 121 18.59 10.27 1.04
N TRP A 122 18.66 10.84 -0.16
CA TRP A 122 18.82 10.05 -1.39
C TRP A 122 20.03 9.12 -1.33
N GLN A 123 21.20 9.61 -0.90
CA GLN A 123 22.40 8.78 -0.78
C GLN A 123 22.20 7.61 0.19
N ARG A 124 21.59 7.86 1.35
CA ARG A 124 21.28 6.80 2.33
C ARG A 124 20.29 5.77 1.78
N VAL A 125 19.29 6.21 1.02
CA VAL A 125 18.33 5.30 0.37
C VAL A 125 19.06 4.43 -0.65
N TYR A 126 19.90 5.01 -1.51
CA TYR A 126 20.66 4.24 -2.49
C TYR A 126 21.56 3.20 -1.84
N GLN A 127 22.28 3.56 -0.78
CA GLN A 127 23.12 2.62 -0.03
C GLN A 127 22.32 1.44 0.53
N ARG A 128 21.13 1.69 1.09
CA ARG A 128 20.27 0.63 1.60
C ARG A 128 19.74 -0.28 0.50
N VAL A 129 19.34 0.30 -0.64
CA VAL A 129 18.84 -0.48 -1.78
C VAL A 129 19.95 -1.33 -2.39
N GLU A 130 21.15 -0.78 -2.55
CA GLU A 130 22.32 -1.55 -3.00
C GLU A 130 22.66 -2.71 -2.05
N ALA A 131 22.52 -2.51 -0.74
CA ALA A 131 22.77 -3.56 0.24
C ALA A 131 21.69 -4.67 0.27
N VAL A 132 20.41 -4.31 0.10
CA VAL A 132 19.28 -5.23 0.29
C VAL A 132 18.77 -5.85 -1.01
N ALA A 133 18.83 -5.08 -2.10
CA ALA A 133 18.29 -5.42 -3.41
C ALA A 133 19.21 -4.86 -4.51
N PRO A 134 20.46 -5.35 -4.64
CA PRO A 134 21.43 -4.85 -5.63
C PRO A 134 20.89 -4.93 -7.07
N ALA A 135 20.07 -5.94 -7.37
CA ALA A 135 19.42 -6.09 -8.68
C ALA A 135 18.42 -4.96 -9.03
N ALA A 136 17.91 -4.21 -8.04
CA ALA A 136 17.03 -3.07 -8.27
C ALA A 136 17.77 -1.84 -8.81
N LEU A 137 19.08 -1.77 -8.59
CA LEU A 137 19.97 -0.72 -9.06
C LEU A 137 21.15 -1.37 -9.77
N PRO A 138 20.96 -1.98 -10.95
CA PRO A 138 22.06 -2.56 -11.70
C PRO A 138 23.10 -1.48 -11.95
N GLY A 139 24.24 -1.60 -11.26
CA GLY A 139 25.40 -0.77 -11.53
C GLY A 139 25.89 -1.12 -12.93
N ARG A 140 25.50 -0.32 -13.94
CA ARG A 140 26.14 -0.44 -15.25
C ARG A 140 27.53 0.16 -15.11
N GLU A 141 28.53 -0.70 -15.18
CA GLU A 141 29.86 -0.36 -15.67
C GLU A 141 29.66 0.11 -17.12
N ASP A 142 29.62 1.42 -17.36
CA ASP A 142 30.19 2.09 -18.54
C ASP A 142 29.72 3.55 -18.72
N GLU A 143 30.74 4.38 -18.96
CA GLU A 143 30.81 5.72 -19.58
C GLU A 143 29.50 6.50 -19.80
N GLY A 144 29.16 7.37 -18.84
CA GLY A 144 28.10 8.36 -19.02
C GLY A 144 28.22 9.53 -18.05
N THR A 145 28.02 10.75 -18.55
CA THR A 145 28.10 12.02 -17.81
C THR A 145 27.35 11.95 -16.47
N ALA A 146 27.99 12.41 -15.39
CA ALA A 146 27.54 12.23 -14.00
C ALA A 146 26.08 12.68 -13.72
N GLY A 147 25.55 13.62 -14.50
CA GLY A 147 24.16 14.08 -14.40
C GLY A 147 23.11 13.08 -14.92
N ALA A 148 23.44 12.28 -15.95
CA ALA A 148 22.54 11.25 -16.48
C ALA A 148 22.42 10.06 -15.51
N ARG A 149 23.53 9.70 -14.85
CA ARG A 149 23.59 8.63 -13.84
C ARG A 149 22.61 8.86 -12.68
N GLY A 150 22.53 10.08 -12.16
CA GLY A 150 21.64 10.42 -11.04
C GLY A 150 20.15 10.31 -11.40
N LYS A 151 19.76 10.77 -12.59
CA LYS A 151 18.39 10.68 -13.08
C LYS A 151 17.97 9.24 -13.33
N GLU A 152 18.84 8.43 -13.91
CA GLU A 152 18.57 7.02 -14.18
C GLU A 152 18.43 6.20 -12.88
N LYS A 153 19.36 6.40 -11.93
CA LYS A 153 19.32 5.73 -10.63
C LYS A 153 18.03 6.07 -9.86
N ARG A 154 17.60 7.34 -9.91
CA ARG A 154 16.31 7.77 -9.33
C ARG A 154 15.14 7.08 -10.02
N ARG A 155 15.13 7.02 -11.36
CA ARG A 155 14.06 6.36 -12.12
C ARG A 155 13.92 4.88 -11.76
N LEU A 156 15.03 4.16 -11.71
CA LEU A 156 15.06 2.73 -11.36
C LEU A 156 14.57 2.50 -9.92
N LEU A 157 15.04 3.30 -8.96
CA LEU A 157 14.56 3.25 -7.58
C LEU A 157 13.06 3.50 -7.48
N LEU A 158 12.54 4.52 -8.16
CA LEU A 158 11.11 4.82 -8.12
C LEU A 158 10.27 3.73 -8.78
N ASN A 159 10.78 3.07 -9.83
CA ASN A 159 10.12 1.89 -10.42
C ASN A 159 10.07 0.73 -9.43
N TYR A 160 11.20 0.41 -8.79
CA TYR A 160 11.25 -0.60 -7.73
C TYR A 160 10.22 -0.33 -6.62
N LEU A 161 10.12 0.91 -6.13
CA LEU A 161 9.18 1.27 -5.08
C LEU A 161 7.70 1.19 -5.49
N ARG A 162 7.38 1.26 -6.79
CA ARG A 162 6.00 1.04 -7.28
C ARG A 162 5.59 -0.42 -7.16
N ASP A 163 6.56 -1.33 -7.29
CA ASP A 163 6.35 -2.76 -7.14
C ASP A 163 6.42 -3.21 -5.68
N HIS A 164 7.10 -2.43 -4.82
CA HIS A 164 7.30 -2.67 -3.39
C HIS A 164 6.69 -1.56 -2.49
N PRO A 165 5.35 -1.37 -2.51
CA PRO A 165 4.69 -0.33 -1.71
C PRO A 165 4.84 -0.52 -0.20
N GLU A 166 5.11 -1.74 0.28
CA GLU A 166 5.39 -2.07 1.68
C GLU A 166 6.52 -1.22 2.27
N GLU A 167 7.55 -0.89 1.48
CA GLU A 167 8.69 -0.09 1.91
C GLU A 167 8.30 1.32 2.33
N LEU A 168 7.20 1.83 1.75
CA LEU A 168 6.70 3.18 1.97
C LEU A 168 5.48 3.23 2.87
N ARG A 169 4.97 2.12 3.41
CA ARG A 169 3.89 2.18 4.40
C ARG A 169 4.46 2.49 5.79
N LEU A 170 3.69 3.21 6.61
CA LEU A 170 4.00 3.37 8.02
C LEU A 170 3.59 2.07 8.74
N PRO A 171 4.39 1.58 9.70
CA PRO A 171 3.96 0.49 10.58
C PRO A 171 2.77 0.90 11.44
#